data_AF-G2DH70-F1
#
_entry.id   AF-G2DH70-F1
#
_cell.length_a   1.000
_cell.length_b   1.000
_cell.length_c   1.000
_cell.angle_alpha   90.00
_cell.angle_beta   90.00
_cell.angle_gamma   90.00
#
_symmetry.space_group_name_H-M   'P 1'
#
loop_
_entity.id
_entity.type
_entity.pdbx_description
1 polymer ?
#
loop_
_entity_poly.entity_id
_entity_poly.type
_entity_poly.pdbx_seq_one_letter_code
_entity_poly.pdbx_strand_id
1 'polypeptide(L)'
;MSVSEYDSDYIHEQLSPLSTIQVRRMFGDAGAYCDGLFCAILEEDSLYLKADDASSEHFRQVGQSSFSYQRKDGKQISMKFYSPR
;
A
#
# COMPACT_ATOMS: atom_id res chain seq x y z
N MET A 1 2.29 14.47 -9.39
CA MET A 1 2.80 13.71 -10.56
C MET A 1 1.90 12.53 -10.85
N SER A 2 1.39 12.36 -12.07
CA SER A 2 0.58 11.21 -12.57
C SER A 2 1.06 9.86 -12.02
N VAL A 3 0.16 8.91 -11.75
CA VAL A 3 0.59 7.50 -11.58
C VAL A 3 1.19 7.11 -12.93
N SER A 4 2.48 6.79 -12.94
CA SER A 4 3.20 6.39 -14.15
C SER A 4 2.77 4.98 -14.55
N GLU A 5 2.87 4.66 -15.83
CA GLU A 5 2.76 3.27 -16.29
C GLU A 5 3.77 2.36 -15.57
N TYR A 6 4.93 2.91 -15.19
CA TYR A 6 5.95 2.22 -14.38
C TYR A 6 5.43 1.79 -13.00
N ASP A 7 4.71 2.66 -12.29
CA ASP A 7 4.15 2.34 -10.97
C ASP A 7 3.15 1.18 -11.07
N SER A 8 2.34 1.19 -12.13
CA SER A 8 1.37 0.14 -12.39
C SER A 8 2.07 -1.18 -12.69
N ASP A 9 3.04 -1.17 -13.60
CA ASP A 9 3.81 -2.35 -13.99
C ASP A 9 4.53 -2.98 -12.79
N TYR A 10 5.22 -2.17 -11.98
CA TYR A 10 5.91 -2.63 -10.77
C TYR A 10 4.96 -3.31 -9.77
N ILE A 11 3.79 -2.72 -9.52
CA ILE A 11 2.77 -3.32 -8.65
C ILE A 11 2.28 -4.64 -9.24
N HIS A 12 2.06 -4.69 -10.56
CA HIS A 12 1.65 -5.91 -11.25
C HIS A 12 2.72 -7.00 -11.22
N GLU A 13 4.01 -6.67 -11.28
CA GLU A 13 5.10 -7.62 -11.14
C GLU A 13 5.20 -8.17 -9.70
N GLN A 14 5.14 -7.29 -8.69
CA GLN A 14 5.19 -7.69 -7.27
C GLN A 14 3.98 -8.53 -6.86
N LEU A 15 2.80 -8.20 -7.40
CA LEU A 15 1.54 -8.89 -7.12
C LEU A 15 1.17 -9.86 -8.26
N SER A 16 2.10 -10.22 -9.13
CA SER A 16 1.87 -11.10 -10.28
C SER A 16 1.17 -12.43 -9.96
N PRO A 17 1.44 -13.12 -8.82
CA PRO A 17 0.70 -14.34 -8.48
C PRO A 17 -0.72 -14.08 -7.94
N LEU A 18 -1.07 -12.84 -7.64
CA LEU A 18 -2.38 -12.47 -7.15
C LEU A 18 -3.32 -12.20 -8.34
N SER A 19 -4.59 -12.56 -8.15
CA SER A 19 -5.66 -12.37 -9.14
C SER A 19 -5.81 -10.90 -9.56
N THR A 20 -6.72 -10.59 -10.50
CA THR A 20 -6.94 -9.25 -11.10
C THR A 20 -6.59 -8.07 -10.17
N ILE A 21 -5.40 -7.51 -10.40
CA ILE A 21 -4.92 -6.29 -9.74
C ILE A 21 -5.40 -5.08 -10.54
N GLN A 22 -5.94 -4.09 -9.85
CA GLN A 22 -6.29 -2.79 -10.41
C GLN A 22 -5.51 -1.71 -9.68
N VAL A 23 -4.67 -0.97 -10.41
CA VAL A 23 -3.91 0.14 -9.86
C VAL A 23 -4.71 1.43 -10.02
N ARG A 24 -4.91 2.15 -8.92
CA ARG A 24 -5.62 3.43 -8.89
C ARG A 24 -4.92 4.42 -8.00
N ARG A 25 -4.97 5.69 -8.37
CA ARG A 25 -4.40 6.76 -7.57
C ARG A 25 -5.17 6.94 -6.27
N MET A 26 -4.50 6.76 -5.14
CA MET A 26 -5.06 6.97 -3.81
C MET A 26 -4.07 7.70 -2.90
N PHE A 27 -4.58 8.67 -2.15
CA PHE A 27 -3.82 9.42 -1.12
C PHE A 27 -2.64 10.26 -1.61
N GLY A 28 -2.42 10.35 -2.92
CA GLY A 28 -1.26 11.04 -3.50
C GLY A 28 -0.45 10.10 -4.39
N ASP A 29 -0.56 8.80 -4.09
CA ASP A 29 0.31 7.71 -4.55
C ASP A 29 -0.47 6.64 -5.34
N ALA A 30 0.21 5.57 -5.74
CA ALA A 30 -0.39 4.46 -6.48
C ALA A 30 -0.92 3.38 -5.51
N GLY A 31 -2.21 3.08 -5.56
CA GLY A 31 -2.86 2.07 -4.73
C GLY A 31 -3.28 0.85 -5.55
N ALA A 32 -3.05 -0.36 -5.04
CA ALA A 32 -3.43 -1.61 -5.67
C ALA A 32 -4.69 -2.22 -5.04
N TYR A 33 -5.63 -2.59 -5.90
CA TYR A 33 -6.82 -3.35 -5.55
C TYR A 33 -6.71 -4.78 -6.07
N CYS A 34 -6.78 -5.77 -5.19
CA CYS A 34 -6.89 -7.17 -5.57
C CYS A 34 -8.35 -7.59 -5.45
N ASP A 35 -8.98 -8.01 -6.55
CA ASP A 35 -10.39 -8.44 -6.57
C ASP A 35 -11.37 -7.38 -6.00
N GLY A 36 -11.07 -6.10 -6.23
CA GLY A 36 -11.85 -4.98 -5.70
C GLY A 36 -11.57 -4.63 -4.23
N LEU A 37 -10.71 -5.37 -3.55
CA LEU A 37 -10.29 -5.13 -2.17
C LEU A 37 -8.97 -4.35 -2.16
N PHE A 38 -8.88 -3.32 -1.32
CA PHE A 38 -7.68 -2.49 -1.24
C PHE A 38 -6.59 -3.20 -0.43
N CYS A 39 -5.52 -3.61 -1.12
CA CYS A 39 -4.52 -4.53 -0.58
C CYS A 39 -3.12 -3.92 -0.50
N ALA A 40 -2.76 -3.00 -1.40
CA ALA A 40 -1.42 -2.41 -1.42
C ALA A 40 -1.40 -0.92 -1.76
N ILE A 41 -0.31 -0.26 -1.41
CA ILE A 41 0.03 1.12 -1.78
C ILE A 41 1.51 1.14 -2.16
N LEU A 42 1.87 1.78 -3.27
CA LEU A 42 3.23 2.07 -3.64
C LEU A 42 3.50 3.54 -3.36
N GLU A 43 4.40 3.82 -2.43
CA GLU A 43 4.82 5.16 -2.02
C GLU A 43 6.34 5.21 -2.00
N GLU A 44 6.95 6.21 -2.66
CA GLU A 44 8.41 6.36 -2.81
C GLU A 44 9.13 5.03 -3.14
N ASP A 45 8.67 4.30 -4.17
CA ASP A 45 9.20 2.99 -4.61
C ASP A 45 9.05 1.85 -3.58
N SER A 46 8.40 2.12 -2.45
CA SER A 46 8.14 1.14 -1.38
C SER A 46 6.70 0.64 -1.46
N LEU A 47 6.55 -0.68 -1.63
CA LEU A 47 5.24 -1.32 -1.58
C LEU A 47 4.83 -1.56 -0.12
N TYR A 48 3.69 -1.01 0.27
CA TYR A 48 3.04 -1.22 1.54
C TYR A 48 1.85 -2.14 1.35
N LEU A 49 1.82 -3.27 2.06
CA LEU A 49 0.72 -4.22 2.04
C LEU A 49 -0.15 -4.05 3.28
N LYS A 50 -1.46 -4.20 3.10
CA LYS A 50 -2.40 -4.25 4.22
C LYS A 50 -2.09 -5.50 5.05
N ALA A 51 -1.65 -5.29 6.28
CA ALA A 51 -1.46 -6.34 7.26
C ALA A 51 -2.77 -6.66 7.96
N ASP A 52 -3.02 -7.94 8.20
CA ASP A 52 -4.07 -8.38 9.12
C ASP A 52 -3.67 -8.07 10.57
N ASP A 53 -4.55 -8.34 11.53
CA ASP A 53 -4.31 -7.98 12.93
C ASP A 53 -3.05 -8.67 13.48
N ALA A 54 -2.91 -9.98 13.22
CA ALA A 54 -1.74 -10.76 13.63
C ALA A 54 -0.43 -10.25 13.00
N SER A 55 -0.45 -9.91 11.71
CA SER A 55 0.73 -9.37 11.03
C SER A 55 1.04 -7.95 11.51
N SER A 56 0.02 -7.13 11.75
CA SER A 56 0.20 -5.76 12.26
C SER A 56 0.83 -5.75 13.64
N GLU A 57 0.46 -6.67 14.52
CA GLU A 57 1.11 -6.87 15.81
C GLU A 57 2.57 -7.28 15.64
N HIS A 58 2.84 -8.27 14.79
CA HIS A 58 4.21 -8.71 14.51
C HIS A 58 5.09 -7.56 13.98
N PHE A 59 4.57 -6.78 13.03
CA PHE A 59 5.28 -5.63 12.47
C PHE A 59 5.49 -4.51 13.51
N ARG A 60 4.53 -4.27 14.40
CA ARG A 60 4.73 -3.34 15.53
C ARG A 60 5.80 -3.84 16.49
N GLN A 61 5.85 -5.15 16.77
CA GLN A 61 6.84 -5.73 17.68
C GLN A 61 8.27 -5.62 17.14
N VAL A 62 8.46 -5.73 15.83
CA VAL A 62 9.77 -5.50 15.18
C VAL A 62 10.08 -4.02 14.96
N GLY A 63 9.25 -3.11 15.49
CA GLY A 63 9.46 -1.66 15.41
C GLY A 63 9.20 -1.06 14.04
N GLN A 64 8.44 -1.74 13.18
CA GLN A 64 8.14 -1.26 11.84
C GLN A 64 7.02 -0.21 11.87
N SER A 65 7.27 0.90 11.20
CA SER A 65 6.29 1.98 11.05
C SER A 65 5.19 1.58 10.07
N SER A 66 3.95 1.78 10.49
CA SER A 66 2.79 1.65 9.61
C SER A 66 2.67 2.87 8.69
N PHE A 67 2.17 2.67 7.47
CA PHE A 67 1.87 3.76 6.55
C PHE A 67 0.92 4.79 7.19
N SER A 68 1.29 6.06 7.12
CA SER A 68 0.46 7.16 7.59
C SER A 68 0.43 8.27 6.56
N TYR A 69 -0.76 8.79 6.29
CA TYR A 69 -0.95 9.89 5.35
C TYR A 69 -1.80 10.99 5.99
N GLN A 70 -1.60 12.23 5.55
CA GLN A 70 -2.45 13.35 5.95
C GLN A 70 -3.67 13.45 5.04
N ARG A 71 -4.87 13.46 5.64
CA ARG A 71 -6.10 13.78 4.91
C ARG A 71 -6.14 15.27 4.59
N LYS A 72 -6.97 15.64 3.62
CA LYS A 72 -7.27 17.05 3.27
C LYS A 72 -7.74 17.90 4.47
N ASP A 73 -8.28 17.26 5.50
CA ASP A 73 -8.73 17.88 6.76
C ASP A 73 -7.58 18.15 7.76
N GLY A 74 -6.33 17.87 7.40
CA GLY A 74 -5.15 17.99 8.27
C GLY A 74 -4.95 16.82 9.24
N LYS A 75 -5.95 15.95 9.40
CA LYS A 75 -5.84 14.73 10.23
C LYS A 75 -4.90 13.71 9.61
N GLN A 76 -3.93 13.26 10.38
CA GLN A 76 -3.09 12.11 10.06
C GLN A 76 -3.86 10.82 10.32
N ILE A 77 -3.96 9.96 9.31
CA ILE A 77 -4.51 8.61 9.44
C ILE A 77 -3.38 7.63 9.24
N SER A 78 -3.13 6.82 10.26
CA SER A 78 -2.28 5.63 10.14
C SER A 78 -3.16 4.45 9.74
N MET A 79 -2.79 3.77 8.67
CA MET A 79 -3.42 2.52 8.26
C MET A 79 -2.51 1.35 8.59
N LYS A 80 -3.06 0.15 8.80
CA LYS A 80 -2.30 -1.08 9.06
C LYS A 80 -1.60 -1.59 7.79
N PHE A 81 -0.80 -0.74 7.17
CA PHE A 81 -0.07 -1.03 5.95
C PHE A 81 1.42 -1.02 6.29
N TYR A 82 2.12 -2.09 5.93
CA TYR A 82 3.52 -2.28 6.27
C TYR A 82 4.26 -2.77 5.04
N SER A 83 5.54 -2.40 4.90
CA SER A 83 6.36 -2.90 3.81
C SER A 83 6.83 -4.33 4.11
N PRO A 84 6.52 -5.33 3.27
CA PRO A 84 7.16 -6.64 3.39
C PRO A 84 8.63 -6.43 3.03
N ARG A 85 9.52 -6.55 4.02
CA ARG A 85 10.96 -6.36 3.84
C ARG A 85 11.65 -7.69 3.52
#